data_AF-Q0PBF3-F1
#
_entry.id   AF-Q0PBF3-F1
#
_cell.length_a   1.000
_cell.length_b   1.000
_cell.length_c   1.000
_cell.angle_alpha   90.00
_cell.angle_beta   90.00
_cell.angle_gamma   90.00
#
_symmetry.space_group_name_H-M   'P 1'
#
loop_
_entity.id
_entity.type
_entity.pdbx_description
1 polymer ?
#
loop_
_entity_poly.entity_id
_entity_poly.type
_entity_poly.pdbx_seq_one_letter_code
_entity_poly.pdbx_strand_id
1 'polypeptide(L)'
;MQSHIKIKFHFKCIIGILDFERRKKQKIIIKLKAKANEFLNYAEVITKIKTWYKKEEFYTLEESLDFVSLNLKKDFPNLTNLNIKIFKPHIIKNATVGVKLKKKY
;
A
#
# COMPACT_ATOMS: atom_id res chain seq x y z
N MET A 1 -0.66 2.15 -25.21
CA MET A 1 -1.65 2.90 -24.39
C MET A 1 -1.04 3.13 -23.02
N GLN A 2 -0.78 4.38 -22.62
CA GLN A 2 -0.27 4.67 -21.29
C GLN A 2 -1.40 4.49 -20.26
N SER A 3 -1.20 3.62 -19.26
CA SER A 3 -2.18 3.41 -18.20
C SER A 3 -1.94 4.36 -17.04
N HIS A 4 -2.99 5.04 -16.59
CA HIS A 4 -2.97 5.90 -15.40
C HIS A 4 -4.11 5.45 -14.48
N ILE A 5 -3.76 4.80 -13.39
CA ILE A 5 -4.75 4.27 -12.45
C ILE A 5 -4.78 5.09 -11.15
N LYS A 6 -5.97 5.23 -10.58
CA LYS A 6 -6.20 5.83 -9.26
C LYS A 6 -7.06 4.87 -8.46
N ILE A 7 -6.53 4.36 -7.36
CA ILE A 7 -7.19 3.37 -6.51
C ILE A 7 -7.31 3.91 -5.09
N LYS A 8 -8.46 3.70 -4.46
CA LYS A 8 -8.65 3.83 -3.01
C LYS A 8 -9.34 2.57 -2.50
N PHE A 9 -8.71 1.86 -1.57
CA PHE A 9 -9.28 0.65 -0.99
C PHE A 9 -8.89 0.51 0.48
N HIS A 10 -9.59 -0.36 1.20
CA HIS A 10 -9.29 -0.69 2.58
C HIS A 10 -9.38 -2.19 2.82
N PHE A 11 -8.67 -2.65 3.85
CA PHE A 11 -8.68 -4.03 4.33
C PHE A 11 -8.20 -4.06 5.78
N LYS A 12 -8.20 -5.25 6.40
CA LYS A 12 -7.67 -5.45 7.75
C LYS A 12 -6.40 -6.29 7.70
N CYS A 13 -5.35 -5.88 8.41
CA CYS A 13 -4.11 -6.63 8.59
C CYS A 13 -3.49 -6.34 9.95
N ILE A 14 -2.50 -7.13 10.35
CA ILE A 14 -1.59 -6.79 11.44
C ILE A 14 -0.51 -5.86 10.87
N ILE A 15 -0.22 -4.76 11.56
CA ILE A 15 0.85 -3.83 11.20
C ILE A 15 1.14 -2.92 12.38
N GLY A 16 2.40 -2.64 12.73
CA GLY A 16 2.70 -1.76 13.87
C GLY A 16 3.81 -2.29 14.76
N ILE A 17 4.43 -1.37 15.51
CA ILE A 17 5.51 -1.65 16.46
C ILE A 17 4.94 -2.00 17.84
N LEU A 18 3.80 -1.43 18.21
CA LEU A 18 3.26 -1.57 19.56
C LEU A 18 2.61 -2.95 19.74
N ASP A 19 2.84 -3.58 20.89
CA ASP A 19 2.37 -4.94 21.19
C ASP A 19 0.86 -5.13 20.98
N PHE A 20 0.05 -4.13 21.31
CA PHE A 20 -1.40 -4.22 21.12
C PHE A 20 -1.80 -4.22 19.63
N GLU A 21 -1.01 -3.59 18.75
CA GLU A 21 -1.23 -3.62 17.30
C GLU A 21 -0.93 -5.01 16.72
N ARG A 22 -0.06 -5.78 17.37
CA ARG A 22 0.31 -7.15 16.97
C ARG A 22 -0.75 -8.20 17.32
N ARG A 23 -1.71 -7.88 18.19
CA ARG A 23 -2.72 -8.85 18.69
C ARG A 23 -3.99 -8.91 17.85
N LYS A 24 -4.36 -7.81 17.17
CA LYS A 24 -5.64 -7.71 16.45
C LYS A 24 -5.48 -7.01 15.11
N LYS A 25 -6.11 -7.56 14.07
CA LYS A 25 -6.12 -6.95 12.74
C LYS A 25 -6.79 -5.58 12.78
N GLN A 26 -6.11 -4.58 12.26
CA GLN A 26 -6.58 -3.21 12.19
C GLN A 26 -6.90 -2.78 10.77
N LYS A 27 -7.86 -1.86 10.63
CA LYS A 27 -8.27 -1.31 9.33
C LYS A 27 -7.15 -0.44 8.80
N ILE A 28 -6.77 -0.67 7.56
CA ILE A 28 -5.83 0.16 6.80
C ILE A 28 -6.52 0.68 5.56
N ILE A 29 -6.21 1.91 5.18
CA ILE A 29 -6.68 2.54 3.94
C ILE A 29 -5.46 2.81 3.06
N ILE A 30 -5.49 2.36 1.82
CA ILE A 30 -4.48 2.66 0.81
C ILE A 30 -5.09 3.55 -0.27
N LYS A 31 -4.38 4.63 -0.62
CA LYS A 31 -4.63 5.45 -1.81
C LYS A 31 -3.41 5.32 -2.72
N LEU A 32 -3.61 4.82 -3.93
CA LEU A 32 -2.54 4.58 -4.90
C LEU A 32 -2.84 5.31 -6.19
N LYS A 33 -1.85 5.99 -6.75
CA LYS A 33 -1.84 6.47 -8.13
C LYS A 33 -0.62 5.87 -8.81
N ALA A 34 -0.81 5.25 -9.97
CA ALA A 34 0.28 4.65 -10.73
C ALA A 34 0.17 5.01 -12.21
N LYS A 35 1.33 5.15 -12.87
CA LYS A 35 1.44 5.28 -14.32
C LYS A 35 2.30 4.15 -14.87
N ALA A 36 1.89 3.57 -15.98
CA ALA A 36 2.64 2.54 -16.70
C ALA A 36 2.56 2.77 -18.21
N ASN A 37 3.58 2.30 -18.94
CA ASN A 37 3.61 2.40 -20.41
C ASN A 37 2.61 1.46 -21.10
N GLU A 38 2.14 0.46 -20.36
CA GLU A 38 1.16 -0.54 -20.78
C GLU A 38 -0.03 -0.59 -19.84
N PHE A 39 -1.02 -1.41 -20.17
CA PHE A 39 -2.17 -1.65 -19.31
C PHE A 39 -1.74 -2.20 -17.95
N LEU A 40 -2.21 -1.55 -16.87
CA LEU A 40 -1.96 -1.98 -15.50
C LEU A 40 -3.25 -2.52 -14.90
N ASN A 41 -3.32 -3.83 -14.69
CA ASN A 41 -4.49 -4.49 -14.10
C ASN A 41 -4.69 -4.07 -12.64
N TYR A 42 -5.59 -3.13 -12.40
CA TYR A 42 -5.83 -2.58 -11.06
C TYR A 42 -6.39 -3.61 -10.07
N ALA A 43 -7.15 -4.62 -10.53
CA ALA A 43 -7.67 -5.67 -9.67
C ALA A 43 -6.54 -6.58 -9.16
N GLU A 44 -5.58 -6.88 -10.03
CA GLU A 44 -4.36 -7.62 -9.67
C GLU A 44 -3.50 -6.81 -8.69
N VAL A 45 -3.29 -5.51 -8.94
CA VAL A 45 -2.55 -4.61 -8.03
C VAL A 45 -3.16 -4.62 -6.62
N ILE A 46 -4.49 -4.50 -6.50
CA ILE A 46 -5.17 -4.54 -5.19
C ILE A 46 -4.98 -5.91 -4.52
N THR A 47 -5.10 -6.99 -5.29
CA THR A 47 -5.01 -8.36 -4.78
C THR A 47 -3.61 -8.67 -4.26
N LYS A 48 -2.56 -8.31 -5.01
CA LYS A 48 -1.16 -8.44 -4.60
C LYS A 48 -0.87 -7.67 -3.31
N ILE A 49 -1.23 -6.38 -3.27
CA ILE A 49 -1.01 -5.55 -2.07
C ILE A 49 -1.71 -6.15 -0.84
N LYS A 50 -3.00 -6.52 -0.95
CA LYS A 50 -3.72 -7.16 0.17
C LYS A 50 -3.04 -8.44 0.64
N THR A 51 -2.54 -9.25 -0.28
CA THR A 51 -1.86 -10.51 0.02
C THR A 51 -0.56 -10.27 0.77
N TRP A 52 0.27 -9.33 0.30
CA TRP A 52 1.52 -8.96 0.96
C TRP A 52 1.28 -8.47 2.39
N TYR A 53 0.38 -7.50 2.61
CA TYR A 53 0.11 -7.01 3.97
C TYR A 53 -0.47 -8.07 4.91
N LYS A 54 -1.21 -9.06 4.40
CA LYS A 54 -1.71 -10.16 5.23
C LYS A 54 -0.62 -11.16 5.60
N LYS A 55 0.42 -11.28 4.77
CA LYS A 55 1.52 -12.24 4.95
C LYS A 55 2.67 -11.66 5.76
N GLU A 56 3.11 -10.46 5.44
CA GLU A 56 4.35 -9.89 5.96
C GLU A 56 4.18 -9.20 7.32
N GLU A 57 2.95 -8.80 7.67
CA GLU A 57 2.62 -8.15 8.94
C GLU A 57 3.64 -7.07 9.40
N PHE A 58 3.89 -6.06 8.56
CA PHE A 58 4.95 -5.05 8.75
C PHE A 58 5.00 -4.37 10.13
N TYR A 59 6.16 -3.90 10.56
CA TYR A 59 6.28 -3.13 11.80
C TYR A 59 5.97 -1.65 11.57
N THR A 60 6.48 -1.05 10.50
CA THR A 60 6.24 0.38 10.19
C THR A 60 5.41 0.59 8.93
N LEU A 61 4.80 1.77 8.81
CA LEU A 61 4.09 2.13 7.60
C LEU A 61 5.07 2.39 6.44
N GLU A 62 6.22 2.97 6.75
CA GLU A 62 7.31 3.30 5.84
C GLU A 62 7.88 2.05 5.19
N GLU A 63 8.31 1.07 6.01
CA GLU A 63 8.77 -0.25 5.55
C GLU A 63 7.74 -0.91 4.63
N SER A 64 6.46 -0.87 5.01
CA SER A 64 5.39 -1.45 4.19
C SER A 64 5.26 -0.77 2.83
N LEU A 65 5.47 0.55 2.75
CA LEU A 65 5.42 1.28 1.48
C LEU A 65 6.65 1.00 0.62
N ASP A 66 7.84 0.89 1.20
CA ASP A 66 9.06 0.53 0.47
C ASP A 66 8.95 -0.88 -0.10
N PHE A 67 8.48 -1.84 0.70
CA PHE A 67 8.21 -3.21 0.24
C PHE A 67 7.22 -3.24 -0.93
N VAL A 68 6.08 -2.57 -0.79
CA VAL A 68 5.07 -2.50 -1.86
C VAL A 68 5.62 -1.83 -3.10
N SER A 69 6.39 -0.75 -2.94
CA SER A 69 6.99 -0.03 -4.05
C SER A 69 7.91 -0.92 -4.87
N LEU A 70 8.80 -1.64 -4.19
CA LEU A 70 9.78 -2.53 -4.82
C LEU A 70 9.10 -3.71 -5.52
N ASN A 71 8.14 -4.37 -4.85
CA ASN A 71 7.44 -5.51 -5.42
C ASN A 71 6.50 -5.12 -6.56
N LEU A 72 5.83 -3.95 -6.50
CA LEU A 72 5.05 -3.46 -7.65
C LEU A 72 5.93 -3.16 -8.86
N LYS A 73 7.12 -2.58 -8.67
CA LYS A 73 8.03 -2.34 -9.80
C LYS A 73 8.56 -3.64 -10.39
N LYS A 74 8.84 -4.64 -9.55
CA LYS A 74 9.27 -5.98 -9.97
C LYS A 74 8.16 -6.69 -10.77
N ASP A 75 6.94 -6.71 -10.26
CA ASP A 75 5.81 -7.41 -10.87
C ASP A 75 5.24 -6.67 -12.10
N PHE A 76 5.39 -5.34 -12.14
CA PHE A 76 4.98 -4.49 -13.25
C PHE A 76 6.18 -3.67 -13.76
N PRO A 77 7.10 -4.26 -14.55
CA PRO A 77 8.32 -3.59 -15.01
C PRO A 77 8.05 -2.29 -15.79
N ASN A 78 6.91 -2.20 -16.46
CA ASN A 78 6.47 -1.03 -17.23
C ASN A 78 5.91 0.12 -16.36
N LEU A 79 5.90 -0.03 -15.03
CA LEU A 79 5.53 1.01 -14.06
C LEU A 79 6.58 2.15 -14.08
N THR A 80 6.13 3.36 -14.42
CA THR A 80 6.99 4.56 -14.55
C THR A 80 6.81 5.54 -13.38
N ASN A 81 5.63 5.56 -12.76
CA ASN A 81 5.39 6.39 -11.59
C ASN A 81 4.53 5.65 -10.58
N LEU A 82 4.88 5.79 -9.30
CA LEU A 82 4.09 5.32 -8.18
C LEU A 82 3.94 6.43 -7.14
N ASN A 83 2.71 6.67 -6.70
CA ASN A 83 2.39 7.53 -5.57
C ASN A 83 1.40 6.78 -4.69
N ILE A 84 1.89 6.27 -3.56
CA ILE A 84 1.13 5.46 -2.63
C ILE A 84 1.05 6.17 -1.28
N LYS A 85 -0.12 6.14 -0.67
CA LYS A 85 -0.37 6.60 0.69
C LYS A 85 -1.07 5.51 1.47
N ILE A 86 -0.62 5.27 2.69
CA ILE A 86 -1.23 4.33 3.62
C ILE A 86 -1.68 5.09 4.87
N PHE A 87 -2.83 4.70 5.42
CA PHE A 87 -3.40 5.32 6.61
C PHE A 87 -3.87 4.27 7.62
N LYS A 88 -3.58 4.52 8.90
CA LYS A 88 -4.17 3.92 10.10
C LYS A 88 -5.25 4.89 10.63
N PRO A 89 -6.53 4.76 10.24
CA PRO A 89 -7.59 5.70 10.62
C PRO A 89 -8.04 5.61 12.09
N HIS A 90 -7.62 4.57 12.83
CA HIS A 90 -8.15 4.27 14.17
C HIS A 90 -7.06 4.04 15.22
N ILE A 91 -5.81 4.40 14.93
CA ILE A 91 -4.69 4.21 15.88
C ILE A 91 -4.71 5.25 17.00
N ILE A 92 -5.12 6.49 16.70
CA ILE A 92 -5.26 7.59 17.66
C ILE A 92 -6.69 8.12 17.57
N LYS A 93 -7.35 8.31 18.72
CA LYS A 93 -8.70 8.84 18.79
C LYS A 93 -8.77 10.19 18.08
N ASN A 94 -9.77 10.35 17.21
CA ASN A 94 -9.99 11.58 16.42
C ASN A 94 -8.86 11.96 15.45
N ALA A 95 -7.93 11.04 15.13
CA ALA A 95 -6.86 11.30 14.17
C ALA A 95 -6.71 10.15 13.18
N THR A 96 -6.38 10.50 11.93
CA THR A 96 -5.95 9.54 10.91
C THR A 96 -4.47 9.74 10.65
N VAL A 97 -3.66 8.76 11.04
CA VAL A 97 -2.21 8.80 10.82
C VAL A 97 -1.90 8.09 9.52
N GLY A 98 -0.96 8.62 8.73
CA GLY A 98 -0.55 7.97 7.50
C GLY A 98 0.72 8.55 6.91
N VAL A 99 1.34 7.75 6.06
CA VAL A 99 2.58 8.10 5.36
C VAL A 99 2.37 8.01 3.86
N LYS A 100 3.26 8.67 3.10
CA LYS A 100 3.21 8.72 1.64
C LYS A 100 4.59 8.41 1.07
N LEU A 101 4.61 7.69 -0.04
CA LEU A 101 5.79 7.42 -0.84
C LEU A 101 5.50 7.79 -2.30
N LYS A 102 6.46 8.48 -2.92
CA LYS A 102 6.44 8.83 -4.34
C LYS A 102 7.73 8.33 -4.99
N LYS A 103 7.59 7.59 -6.08
CA LYS A 103 8.71 7.13 -6.92
C LYS A 103 8.44 7.46 -8.37
N LYS A 104 9.50 7.88 -9.06
CA LYS A 104 9.59 7.92 -10.51
C LYS A 104 10.68 6.92 -10.87
N TYR A 105 10.32 5.95 -11.71
CA TYR A 105 11.21 4.91 -12.19
C TYR A 105 11.71 5.23 -13.59
#